data_AF-I3MWM0-F1
#
_entry.id   AF-I3MWM0-F1
#
_cell.length_a   1.000
_cell.length_b   1.000
_cell.length_c   1.000
_cell.angle_alpha   90.00
_cell.angle_beta   90.00
_cell.angle_gamma   90.00
#
_symmetry.space_group_name_H-M   'P 1'
#
loop_
_entity.id
_entity.type
_entity.pdbx_description
1 polymer ?
#
loop_
_entity_poly.entity_id
_entity_poly.type
_entity_poly.pdbx_seq_one_letter_code
_entity_poly.pdbx_strand_id
1 'polypeptide(L)'
;CMQVCGSRAGCSNIAYPRLVMKLVPVGLRGLMMAVMIAALMSDLDSIFNSASTIFTLDVYKLIRKSASSRELMIVGRIFVAFMVVISIAWVPIIVEMQGGQMYLYIQEVADYLTPPVAALFLLAIFWKRCNEQGAFYGGMAGFVLGAVLLN
;
A
#
# COMPACT_ATOMS: atom_id res chain seq x y z
N CYS A 1 -28.29 -8.45 -3.97
CA CYS A 1 -26.87 -8.22 -3.65
C CYS A 1 -26.66 -7.38 -2.38
N MET A 2 -27.15 -6.13 -2.31
CA MET A 2 -26.98 -5.25 -1.14
C MET A 2 -27.40 -5.87 0.21
N GLN A 3 -28.56 -6.54 0.27
CA GLN A 3 -29.06 -7.19 1.49
C GLN A 3 -28.21 -8.39 1.99
N VAL A 4 -27.40 -9.01 1.12
CA VAL A 4 -26.65 -10.26 1.44
C VAL A 4 -25.14 -10.02 1.51
N CYS A 5 -24.65 -8.98 0.83
CA CYS A 5 -23.23 -8.71 0.62
C CYS A 5 -22.83 -7.26 0.89
N GLY A 6 -23.75 -6.37 1.27
CA GLY A 6 -23.45 -4.98 1.64
C GLY A 6 -22.91 -4.11 0.50
N SER A 7 -22.90 -4.60 -0.74
CA SER A 7 -22.32 -3.91 -1.89
C SER A 7 -23.19 -4.06 -3.15
N ARG A 8 -23.24 -3.01 -3.98
CA ARG A 8 -24.04 -2.98 -5.22
C ARG A 8 -23.40 -3.80 -6.35
N ALA A 9 -22.07 -3.89 -6.43
CA ALA A 9 -21.39 -4.53 -7.57
C ALA A 9 -21.04 -6.02 -7.39
N GLY A 10 -21.21 -6.62 -6.20
CA GLY A 10 -21.12 -8.09 -6.04
C GLY A 10 -20.59 -8.57 -4.70
N CYS A 11 -20.55 -9.90 -4.53
CA CYS A 11 -20.07 -10.57 -3.32
C CYS A 11 -18.62 -11.06 -3.43
N SER A 12 -17.84 -10.59 -4.43
CA SER A 12 -16.53 -11.16 -4.77
C SER A 12 -15.55 -11.17 -3.59
N ASN A 13 -15.51 -10.07 -2.82
CA ASN A 13 -14.61 -9.95 -1.66
C ASN A 13 -14.91 -10.96 -0.54
N ILE A 14 -16.15 -11.44 -0.43
CA ILE A 14 -16.58 -12.41 0.59
C ILE A 14 -16.76 -13.82 0.03
N ALA A 15 -16.55 -14.02 -1.28
CA ALA A 15 -16.73 -15.30 -1.94
C ALA A 15 -15.72 -16.34 -1.44
N TYR A 16 -14.44 -15.96 -1.35
CA TYR A 16 -13.37 -16.86 -0.91
C TYR A 16 -13.53 -17.30 0.56
N PRO A 17 -13.74 -16.40 1.54
CA PRO A 17 -14.02 -16.81 2.92
C PRO A 17 -15.28 -17.70 3.03
N ARG A 18 -16.36 -17.39 2.30
CA ARG A 18 -17.58 -18.21 2.32
C ARG A 18 -17.37 -19.60 1.73
N LEU A 19 -16.54 -19.74 0.70
CA LEU A 19 -16.20 -21.02 0.09
C LEU A 19 -15.43 -21.90 1.08
N VAL A 20 -14.41 -21.33 1.73
CA VAL A 20 -13.60 -22.02 2.76
C VAL A 20 -14.48 -22.48 3.92
N MET A 21 -15.44 -21.65 4.36
CA MET A 21 -16.34 -22.01 5.47
C MET A 21 -17.35 -23.12 5.11
N LYS A 22 -17.65 -23.35 3.82
CA LYS A 22 -18.59 -24.37 3.33
C LYS A 22 -17.95 -25.70 2.94
N LEU A 23 -16.75 -25.69 2.35
CA LEU A 23 -16.11 -26.91 1.83
C LEU A 23 -15.11 -27.55 2.78
N VAL A 24 -14.55 -26.81 3.74
CA VAL A 24 -13.45 -27.30 4.58
C VAL A 24 -13.97 -27.89 5.89
N PRO A 25 -13.51 -29.10 6.31
CA PRO A 25 -13.96 -29.74 7.53
C PRO A 25 -13.55 -28.98 8.80
N VAL A 26 -14.26 -29.27 9.90
CA VAL A 26 -13.98 -28.73 11.24
C VAL A 26 -12.55 -29.07 11.66
N GLY A 27 -11.81 -28.08 12.19
CA GLY A 27 -10.36 -28.16 12.39
C GLY A 27 -9.58 -27.39 11.33
N LEU A 28 -9.59 -27.85 10.07
CA LEU A 28 -8.90 -27.16 8.96
C LEU A 28 -9.49 -25.76 8.68
N ARG A 29 -10.79 -25.56 8.92
CA ARG A 29 -11.41 -24.24 8.77
C ARG A 29 -10.76 -23.18 9.67
N GLY A 30 -10.42 -23.54 10.91
CA GLY A 30 -9.73 -22.66 11.85
C GLY A 30 -8.30 -22.38 11.42
N LEU A 31 -7.60 -23.42 10.94
CA LEU A 31 -6.25 -23.30 10.41
C LEU A 31 -6.20 -22.34 9.21
N MET A 32 -7.12 -22.48 8.25
CA MET A 32 -7.17 -21.62 7.06
C MET A 32 -7.42 -20.15 7.42
N MET A 33 -8.36 -19.88 8.34
CA MET A 33 -8.60 -18.51 8.82
C MET A 33 -7.38 -17.93 9.54
N ALA A 34 -6.70 -18.72 10.36
CA ALA A 34 -5.47 -18.29 11.03
C ALA A 34 -4.35 -17.96 10.04
N VAL A 35 -4.15 -18.80 9.01
CA VAL A 35 -3.17 -18.56 7.94
C VAL A 35 -3.51 -17.29 7.16
N MET A 36 -4.78 -17.04 6.85
CA MET A 36 -5.19 -15.82 6.16
C MET A 36 -4.87 -14.56 6.99
N ILE A 37 -5.20 -14.56 8.28
CA ILE A 37 -4.90 -13.42 9.16
C ILE A 37 -3.38 -13.26 9.31
N ALA A 38 -2.65 -14.35 9.48
CA ALA A 38 -1.18 -14.32 9.59
C ALA A 38 -0.52 -13.77 8.32
N ALA A 39 -0.99 -14.17 7.14
CA ALA A 39 -0.49 -13.64 5.86
C ALA A 39 -0.74 -12.13 5.76
N LEU A 40 -1.96 -11.67 6.10
CA LEU A 40 -2.30 -10.25 6.11
C LEU A 40 -1.43 -9.46 7.09
N MET A 41 -1.18 -9.98 8.30
CA MET A 41 -0.30 -9.32 9.27
C MET A 41 1.14 -9.23 8.75
N SER A 42 1.65 -10.28 8.11
CA SER A 42 2.99 -10.28 7.51
C SER A 42 3.15 -9.23 6.40
N ASP A 43 2.14 -9.08 5.54
CA ASP A 43 2.17 -8.07 4.47
C ASP A 43 2.13 -6.66 5.06
N LEU A 44 1.26 -6.42 6.04
CA LEU A 44 1.16 -5.14 6.74
C LEU A 44 2.47 -4.78 7.46
N ASP A 45 3.06 -5.74 8.19
CA ASP A 45 4.34 -5.55 8.88
C ASP A 45 5.46 -5.19 7.90
N SER A 46 5.51 -5.86 6.74
CA SER A 46 6.49 -5.58 5.69
C SER A 46 6.33 -4.16 5.12
N ILE A 47 5.10 -3.75 4.81
CA ILE A 47 4.81 -2.41 4.28
C ILE A 47 5.17 -1.32 5.29
N PHE A 48 4.73 -1.45 6.54
CA PHE A 48 4.99 -0.44 7.56
C PHE A 48 6.48 -0.36 7.93
N ASN A 49 7.17 -1.50 8.00
CA ASN A 49 8.60 -1.53 8.29
C ASN A 49 9.43 -0.92 7.15
N SER A 50 9.06 -1.18 5.90
CA SER A 50 9.68 -0.57 4.73
C SER A 50 9.48 0.95 4.71
N ALA A 51 8.23 1.41 4.90
CA ALA A 51 7.89 2.83 4.95
C ALA A 51 8.61 3.58 6.09
N SER A 52 8.69 2.96 7.27
CA SER A 52 9.46 3.48 8.41
C SER A 52 10.95 3.61 8.09
N THR A 53 11.53 2.63 7.37
CA THR A 53 12.94 2.67 6.97
C THR A 53 13.21 3.79 5.98
N ILE A 54 12.37 3.93 4.96
CA ILE A 54 12.42 5.04 3.98
C ILE A 54 12.33 6.38 4.71
N PHE A 55 11.35 6.55 5.59
CA PHE A 55 11.20 7.81 6.33
C PHE A 55 12.39 8.12 7.25
N THR A 56 12.89 7.13 7.99
CA THR A 56 14.00 7.34 8.94
C THR A 56 15.34 7.57 8.25
N LEU A 57 15.62 6.88 7.15
CA LEU A 57 16.88 7.02 6.43
C LEU A 57 16.88 8.15 5.41
N ASP A 58 15.79 8.30 4.63
CA ASP A 58 15.76 9.24 3.51
C ASP A 58 15.26 10.63 3.93
N VAL A 59 14.45 10.74 5.00
CA VAL A 59 13.96 12.05 5.48
C VAL A 59 14.66 12.45 6.77
N TYR A 60 14.56 11.62 7.81
CA TYR A 60 15.01 12.00 9.15
C TYR A 60 16.53 12.16 9.25
N LYS A 61 17.30 11.28 8.61
CA LYS A 61 18.78 11.35 8.60
C LYS A 61 19.30 12.53 7.75
N LEU A 62 18.52 12.99 6.78
CA LEU A 62 18.83 14.15 5.94
C LEU A 62 18.68 15.46 6.75
N ILE A 63 17.66 15.54 7.60
CA ILE A 63 17.43 16.66 8.53
C ILE A 63 18.44 16.61 9.70
N ARG A 64 18.69 15.42 10.26
CA ARG A 64 19.61 15.22 11.39
C ARG A 64 20.74 14.26 11.04
N LYS A 65 21.84 14.83 10.52
CA LYS A 65 23.03 14.09 10.04
C LYS A 65 23.75 13.25 11.12
N SER A 66 23.56 13.54 12.40
CA SER A 66 24.19 12.83 13.54
C SER A 66 23.18 12.10 14.43
N ALA A 67 22.11 11.53 13.85
CA ALA A 67 21.14 10.75 14.61
C ALA A 67 21.74 9.40 15.06
N SER A 68 21.52 9.04 16.33
CA SER A 68 21.93 7.75 16.89
C SER A 68 21.02 6.62 16.41
N SER A 69 21.54 5.38 16.31
CA SER A 69 20.73 4.21 15.93
C SER A 69 19.51 4.01 16.83
N ARG A 70 19.61 4.37 18.12
CA ARG A 70 18.49 4.28 19.07
C ARG A 70 17.40 5.31 18.79
N GLU A 71 17.79 6.51 18.36
CA GLU A 71 16.87 7.59 17.98
C GLU A 71 16.11 7.22 16.70
N LEU A 72 16.82 6.70 15.69
CA LEU A 72 16.20 6.21 14.45
C LEU A 72 15.14 5.12 14.72
N MET A 73 15.44 4.16 15.60
CA MET A 73 14.47 3.12 15.96
C MET A 73 13.23 3.68 16.66
N ILE A 74 13.37 4.68 17.52
CA ILE A 74 12.24 5.30 18.22
C ILE A 74 11.37 6.07 17.22
N VAL A 75 11.99 6.89 16.37
CA VAL A 75 11.29 7.66 15.33
C VAL A 75 10.56 6.72 14.37
N GLY A 76 11.21 5.64 13.94
CA GLY A 76 10.58 4.62 13.09
C GLY A 76 9.34 4.01 13.74
N ARG A 77 9.41 3.60 15.01
CA ARG A 77 8.25 3.05 15.74
C ARG A 77 7.11 4.06 15.90
N ILE A 78 7.42 5.32 16.17
CA ILE A 78 6.42 6.39 16.26
C ILE A 78 5.75 6.60 14.89
N PHE A 79 6.53 6.58 13.81
CA PHE A 79 6.00 6.73 12.46
C PHE A 79 5.07 5.57 12.07
N VAL A 80 5.44 4.32 12.40
CA VAL A 80 4.55 3.17 12.20
C VAL A 80 3.24 3.35 12.98
N ALA A 81 3.31 3.72 14.26
CA ALA A 81 2.11 3.94 15.06
C ALA A 81 1.21 5.03 14.45
N PHE A 82 1.79 6.12 13.96
CA PHE A 82 1.08 7.18 13.25
C PHE A 82 0.42 6.68 11.95
N MET A 83 1.14 5.92 11.13
CA MET A 83 0.58 5.32 9.91
C MET A 83 -0.58 4.38 10.20
N VAL A 84 -0.50 3.57 11.25
CA VAL A 84 -1.60 2.68 11.66
C VAL A 84 -2.86 3.48 12.02
N VAL A 85 -2.71 4.58 12.78
CA VAL A 85 -3.85 5.45 13.13
C VAL A 85 -4.51 6.04 11.89
N ILE A 86 -3.73 6.56 10.94
CA ILE A 86 -4.27 7.09 9.68
C ILE A 86 -4.97 5.98 8.89
N SER A 87 -4.37 4.79 8.84
CA SER A 87 -4.91 3.66 8.09
C SER A 87 -6.29 3.26 8.62
N ILE A 88 -6.45 3.18 9.96
CA ILE A 88 -7.73 2.91 10.62
C ILE A 88 -8.75 4.04 10.34
N ALA A 89 -8.32 5.30 10.37
CA ALA A 89 -9.17 6.44 10.06
C ALA A 89 -9.63 6.45 8.59
N TRP A 90 -8.87 5.84 7.68
CA TRP A 90 -9.19 5.78 6.25
C TRP A 90 -10.13 4.63 5.88
N VAL A 91 -10.26 3.60 6.72
CA VAL A 91 -11.20 2.47 6.52
C VAL A 91 -12.64 2.92 6.22
N PRO A 92 -13.29 3.80 7.02
CA PRO A 92 -14.67 4.20 6.76
C PRO A 92 -14.86 4.89 5.41
N ILE A 93 -13.89 5.69 4.97
CA ILE A 93 -13.92 6.37 3.67
C ILE A 93 -13.95 5.36 2.53
N ILE A 94 -13.09 4.32 2.62
CA ILE A 94 -13.05 3.25 1.61
C ILE A 94 -14.38 2.49 1.60
N VAL A 95 -14.98 2.22 2.76
CA VAL A 95 -16.25 1.50 2.87
C VAL A 95 -17.44 2.31 2.33
N GLU A 96 -17.42 3.63 2.48
CA GLU A 96 -18.47 4.50 1.94
C GLU A 96 -18.39 4.63 0.40
N MET A 97 -17.17 4.62 -0.15
CA MET A 97 -16.91 4.61 -1.60
C MET A 97 -17.17 3.23 -2.26
N GLN A 98 -17.41 2.17 -1.46
CA GLN A 98 -17.38 0.75 -1.84
C GLN A 98 -18.66 0.20 -2.54
N GLY A 99 -19.25 1.00 -3.43
CA GLY A 99 -20.34 0.59 -4.31
C GLY A 99 -20.10 -0.69 -5.13
N GLY A 100 -18.85 -1.19 -5.21
CA GLY A 100 -18.60 -2.64 -5.24
C GLY A 100 -17.37 -3.15 -5.95
N GLN A 101 -16.32 -2.34 -6.08
CA GLN A 101 -15.10 -2.77 -6.75
C GLN A 101 -13.85 -2.34 -5.97
N MET A 102 -13.67 -2.86 -4.75
CA MET A 102 -12.44 -2.64 -3.97
C MET A 102 -11.18 -3.00 -4.78
N TYR A 103 -11.28 -4.05 -5.61
CA TYR A 103 -10.23 -4.42 -6.54
C TYR A 103 -9.93 -3.33 -7.59
N LEU A 104 -10.96 -2.72 -8.19
CA LEU A 104 -10.73 -1.65 -9.17
C LEU A 104 -10.17 -0.40 -8.52
N TYR A 105 -10.60 -0.04 -7.30
CA TYR A 105 -9.99 1.08 -6.59
C TYR A 105 -8.49 0.87 -6.33
N ILE A 106 -8.11 -0.33 -5.87
CA ILE A 106 -6.68 -0.66 -5.65
C ILE A 106 -5.92 -0.65 -6.98
N GLN A 107 -6.52 -1.16 -8.05
CA GLN A 107 -5.92 -1.15 -9.39
C GLN A 107 -5.75 0.28 -9.92
N GLU A 108 -6.76 1.13 -9.83
CA GLU A 108 -6.64 2.51 -10.31
C GLU A 108 -5.53 3.25 -9.57
N VAL A 109 -5.47 3.14 -8.24
CA VAL A 109 -4.36 3.73 -7.46
C VAL A 109 -3.01 3.16 -7.90
N ALA A 110 -2.89 1.84 -8.08
CA ALA A 110 -1.65 1.21 -8.54
C ALA A 110 -1.27 1.66 -9.97
N ASP A 111 -2.24 1.80 -10.87
CA ASP A 111 -2.06 2.22 -12.25
C ASP A 111 -1.68 3.70 -12.35
N TYR A 112 -2.05 4.54 -11.36
CA TYR A 112 -1.57 5.93 -11.30
C TYR A 112 -0.10 6.04 -10.87
N LEU A 113 0.36 5.17 -9.96
CA LEU A 113 1.69 5.28 -9.34
C LEU A 113 2.76 4.43 -10.05
N THR A 114 2.40 3.26 -10.60
CA THR A 114 3.36 2.29 -11.15
C THR A 114 4.04 2.74 -12.45
N PRO A 115 3.32 3.28 -13.45
CA PRO A 115 3.93 3.69 -14.72
C PRO A 115 5.03 4.77 -14.60
N PRO A 116 4.85 5.88 -13.86
CA PRO A 116 5.91 6.90 -13.74
C PRO A 116 7.12 6.37 -12.97
N VAL A 117 6.92 5.53 -11.95
CA VAL A 117 8.02 4.89 -11.22
C VAL A 117 8.79 3.92 -12.12
N ALA A 118 8.09 3.10 -12.91
CA ALA A 118 8.71 2.19 -13.87
C ALA A 118 9.51 2.95 -14.95
N ALA A 119 8.97 4.06 -15.47
CA ALA A 119 9.66 4.90 -16.44
C ALA A 119 10.94 5.52 -15.86
N LEU A 120 10.91 5.99 -14.60
CA LEU A 120 12.08 6.48 -13.88
C LEU A 120 13.16 5.41 -13.69
N PHE A 121 12.77 4.19 -13.28
CA PHE A 121 13.71 3.08 -13.12
C PHE A 121 14.35 2.67 -14.45
N LEU A 122 13.57 2.61 -15.53
CA LEU A 122 14.10 2.33 -16.86
C LEU A 122 15.10 3.42 -17.30
N LEU A 123 14.76 4.69 -17.13
CA LEU A 123 15.67 5.80 -17.42
C LEU A 123 16.95 5.73 -16.58
N ALA A 124 16.85 5.40 -15.30
CA ALA A 124 18.01 5.27 -14.41
C ALA A 124 18.97 4.14 -14.84
N ILE A 125 18.44 3.02 -15.33
CA ILE A 125 19.25 1.87 -15.78
C ILE A 125 19.86 2.11 -17.15
N PHE A 126 19.09 2.61 -18.12
CA PHE A 126 19.57 2.79 -19.50
C PHE A 126 20.40 4.07 -19.68
N TRP A 127 20.24 5.07 -18.82
CA TRP A 127 20.92 6.36 -18.94
C TRP A 127 21.88 6.65 -17.78
N LYS A 128 23.16 6.32 -17.96
CA LYS A 128 24.25 6.53 -16.98
C LYS A 128 24.48 7.99 -16.53
N ARG A 129 23.91 8.98 -17.23
CA ARG A 129 23.98 10.41 -16.89
C ARG A 129 22.76 10.92 -16.10
N CYS A 130 21.92 10.03 -15.57
CA CYS A 130 20.76 10.41 -14.78
C CYS A 130 21.25 11.07 -13.48
N ASN A 131 20.93 12.36 -13.32
CA ASN A 131 21.28 13.14 -12.15
C ASN A 131 20.10 13.13 -11.16
N GLU A 132 20.36 13.22 -9.86
CA GLU A 132 19.33 13.11 -8.80
C GLU A 132 18.20 14.14 -9.00
N GLN A 133 18.56 15.37 -9.37
CA GLN A 133 17.59 16.41 -9.71
C GLN A 133 16.81 16.09 -11.00
N GLY A 134 17.44 15.47 -11.99
CA GLY A 134 16.79 15.07 -13.24
C GLY A 134 15.75 13.97 -13.05
N ALA A 135 16.03 13.01 -12.16
CA ALA A 135 15.06 11.99 -11.75
C ALA A 135 13.89 12.61 -10.97
N PHE A 136 14.15 13.57 -10.07
CA PHE A 136 13.11 14.24 -9.31
C PHE A 136 12.17 15.07 -10.21
N TYR A 137 12.72 15.97 -11.05
CA TYR A 137 11.91 16.78 -11.97
C TYR A 137 11.25 15.94 -13.07
N GLY A 138 11.91 14.88 -13.56
CA GLY A 138 11.33 13.94 -14.51
C GLY A 138 10.16 13.15 -13.91
N GLY A 139 10.26 12.76 -12.64
CA GLY A 139 9.20 12.10 -11.89
C GLY A 139 8.00 13.02 -11.66
N MET A 140 8.26 14.25 -11.23
CA MET A 140 7.22 15.28 -11.06
C MET A 140 6.51 15.60 -12.39
N ALA A 141 7.28 15.79 -13.47
CA ALA A 141 6.72 16.05 -14.79
C ALA A 141 5.93 14.84 -15.32
N GLY A 142 6.43 13.61 -15.12
CA GLY A 142 5.73 12.39 -15.50
C GLY A 142 4.43 12.17 -14.73
N PHE A 143 4.41 12.49 -13.43
CA PHE A 143 3.20 12.42 -12.61
C PHE A 143 2.16 13.46 -13.05
N VAL A 144 2.59 14.71 -13.31
CA VAL A 144 1.70 15.78 -13.79
C VAL A 144 1.18 15.49 -15.19
N LEU A 145 2.04 15.05 -16.11
CA LEU A 145 1.62 14.66 -17.47
C LEU A 145 0.68 13.46 -17.43
N GLY A 146 0.95 12.45 -16.60
CA GLY A 146 0.04 11.32 -16.40
C GLY A 146 -1.33 11.76 -15.89
N ALA A 147 -1.37 12.66 -14.90
CA ALA A 147 -2.62 13.21 -14.36
C ALA A 147 -3.38 14.06 -15.39
N VAL A 148 -2.69 14.79 -16.26
CA VAL A 148 -3.30 15.64 -17.29
C VAL A 148 -3.77 14.84 -18.51
N LEU A 149 -3.06 13.78 -18.92
CA LEU A 149 -3.41 12.98 -20.09
C LEU A 149 -4.55 12.00 -19.85
N LEU A 150 -4.83 11.65 -18.59
CA LEU A 150 -5.90 10.73 -18.18
C LEU A 150 -7.24 11.42 -17.85
N ASN A 151 -7.32 12.75 -17.94
CA ASN A 151 -8.57 13.52 -17.83
C ASN A 151 -9.11 13.89 -19.20
#